data_AF-A0A2A4RYV4-F1
#
_entry.id   AF-A0A2A4RYV4-F1
#
_cell.length_a   1.000
_cell.length_b   1.000
_cell.length_c   1.000
_cell.angle_alpha   90.00
_cell.angle_beta   90.00
_cell.angle_gamma   90.00
#
_symmetry.space_group_name_H-M   'P 1'
#
loop_
_entity.id
_entity.type
_entity.pdbx_description
1 polymer ?
#
loop_
_entity_poly.entity_id
_entity_poly.type
_entity_poly.pdbx_seq_one_letter_code
_entity_poly.pdbx_strand_id
1 'polypeptide(L)'
;MLNWDDPLSTASVSKISDDAEVAPAVQRIIDDADHDELRKMPPIRAEDKRVVNGQADINQLAPFKYPWAWKYFLNANKNHWTPLDINMTQDVQDYHHKLSDNERHVYENVLAYLTTSDILAMRNIGIAVMEKMSAPELQIYQARQVYEEALHTWTYQHCIETIGIDQGEIYNRYRVVPEIHAKIKIANRRLNSVLRPDMDLTNRDDLQDFLMSYIFFAAVFEGCWFFNGFSPIFALQRRGLMKGTAEQLQYIMRDEVMHCGFGIRTAKQLMLEENIKPDPAALREMWDEAEAAEMSYASYILREPMLGYDAEQHIEQFRFIANRRARQLDFEEPFAGAECALPWLDEQSNIRKEKNFFETRVTEYQTGGGLNW
;
A
#
# COMPACT_ATOMS: atom_id res chain seq x y z
N MET A 1 22.16 -29.29 -17.43
CA MET A 1 21.40 -28.09 -17.84
C MET A 1 20.67 -27.61 -16.61
N LEU A 2 20.80 -26.33 -16.25
CA LEU A 2 19.91 -25.72 -15.27
C LEU A 2 18.49 -25.76 -15.84
N ASN A 3 17.54 -26.29 -15.07
CA ASN A 3 16.13 -26.21 -15.43
C ASN A 3 15.63 -24.81 -15.08
N TRP A 4 15.53 -23.93 -16.07
CA TRP A 4 15.05 -22.56 -15.87
C TRP A 4 13.55 -22.52 -15.47
N ASP A 5 12.80 -23.60 -15.71
CA ASP A 5 11.39 -23.72 -15.32
C ASP A 5 11.22 -24.22 -13.88
N ASP A 6 12.27 -24.76 -13.26
CA ASP A 6 12.29 -25.18 -11.85
C ASP A 6 13.67 -24.91 -11.23
N PRO A 7 13.94 -23.67 -10.76
CA PRO A 7 15.21 -23.29 -10.16
C PRO A 7 15.48 -23.96 -8.80
N LEU A 8 14.47 -24.64 -8.23
CA LEU A 8 14.58 -25.43 -7.00
C LEU A 8 14.78 -26.93 -7.26
N SER A 9 14.69 -27.35 -8.53
CA SER A 9 15.05 -28.72 -8.91
C SER A 9 16.48 -29.00 -8.49
N THR A 10 16.67 -30.15 -7.84
CA THR A 10 17.92 -30.49 -7.16
C THR A 10 19.08 -30.62 -8.14
N ALA A 11 19.82 -29.53 -8.33
CA ALA A 11 21.17 -29.62 -8.86
C ALA A 11 22.01 -30.45 -7.87
N SER A 12 22.71 -31.48 -8.36
CA SER A 12 23.59 -32.28 -7.51
C SER A 12 24.66 -31.38 -6.90
N VAL A 13 24.58 -31.17 -5.58
CA VAL A 13 25.55 -30.39 -4.82
C VAL A 13 26.89 -31.12 -4.88
N SER A 14 27.80 -30.65 -5.75
CA SER A 14 29.21 -31.03 -5.67
C SER A 14 29.76 -30.51 -4.35
N LYS A 15 30.49 -31.37 -3.62
CA LYS A 15 31.20 -30.98 -2.40
C LYS A 15 32.05 -29.73 -2.68
N ILE A 16 31.77 -28.64 -1.97
CA ILE A 16 32.61 -27.45 -1.96
C ILE A 16 33.93 -27.88 -1.30
N SER A 17 35.06 -27.76 -2.01
CA SER A 17 36.38 -27.94 -1.42
C SER A 17 36.75 -26.69 -0.64
N ASP A 18 37.34 -26.86 0.54
CA ASP A 18 37.78 -25.75 1.40
C ASP A 18 38.93 -24.91 0.78
N ASP A 19 39.57 -25.40 -0.29
CA ASP A 19 40.59 -24.69 -1.07
C ASP A 19 39.99 -23.93 -2.27
N ALA A 20 38.96 -23.12 -2.04
CA ALA A 20 38.42 -22.27 -3.10
C ALA A 20 39.38 -21.11 -3.37
N GLU A 21 40.25 -21.26 -4.38
CA GLU A 21 41.03 -20.14 -4.93
C GLU A 21 40.07 -19.00 -5.31
N VAL A 22 40.38 -17.79 -4.83
CA VAL A 22 39.63 -16.59 -5.19
C VAL A 22 39.72 -16.44 -6.71
N ALA A 23 38.56 -16.42 -7.37
CA ALA A 23 38.53 -16.31 -8.83
C ALA A 23 39.34 -15.08 -9.28
N PRO A 24 40.16 -15.17 -10.34
CA PRO A 24 41.04 -14.08 -10.77
C PRO A 24 40.33 -12.73 -10.99
N ALA A 25 39.04 -12.76 -11.35
CA ALA A 25 38.22 -11.55 -11.48
C ALA A 25 37.95 -10.86 -10.13
N VAL A 26 37.71 -11.63 -9.06
CA VAL A 26 37.53 -11.11 -7.70
C VAL A 26 38.87 -10.61 -7.15
N GLN A 27 39.96 -11.35 -7.42
CA GLN A 27 41.29 -10.93 -6.99
C GLN A 27 41.69 -9.57 -7.57
N ARG A 28 41.39 -9.30 -8.85
CA ARG A 28 41.61 -7.97 -9.46
C ARG A 28 40.85 -6.86 -8.75
N ILE A 29 39.59 -7.09 -8.37
CA ILE A 29 38.78 -6.10 -7.64
C ILE A 29 39.38 -5.84 -6.26
N ILE A 30 39.87 -6.88 -5.58
CA ILE A 30 40.55 -6.75 -4.29
C ILE A 30 41.85 -5.95 -4.46
N ASP A 31 42.68 -6.31 -5.44
CA ASP A 31 43.98 -5.66 -5.69
C ASP A 31 43.85 -4.19 -6.11
N ASP A 32 42.77 -3.84 -6.83
CA ASP A 32 42.46 -2.47 -7.26
C ASP A 32 41.89 -1.59 -6.13
N ALA A 33 41.54 -2.16 -4.97
CA ALA A 33 40.95 -1.43 -3.86
C ALA A 33 42.01 -0.75 -2.97
N ASP A 34 41.75 0.48 -2.53
CA ASP A 34 42.58 1.13 -1.50
C ASP A 34 42.30 0.49 -0.13
N HIS A 35 43.10 -0.53 0.20
CA HIS A 35 43.00 -1.25 1.46
C HIS A 35 43.24 -0.38 2.70
N ASP A 36 44.01 0.70 2.57
CA ASP A 36 44.29 1.60 3.68
C ASP A 36 43.12 2.56 3.94
N GLU A 37 42.39 2.96 2.90
CA GLU A 37 41.13 3.67 3.02
C GLU A 37 40.05 2.77 3.64
N LEU A 38 39.86 1.56 3.12
CA LEU A 38 38.87 0.59 3.61
C LEU A 38 39.03 0.26 5.09
N ARG A 39 40.28 0.09 5.57
CA ARG A 39 40.56 -0.21 7.00
C ARG A 39 40.25 0.95 7.94
N LYS A 40 40.16 2.18 7.43
CA LYS A 40 39.90 3.39 8.21
C LYS A 40 38.43 3.79 8.19
N MET A 41 37.59 3.18 7.35
CA MET A 41 36.17 3.51 7.27
C MET A 41 35.45 3.13 8.58
N PRO A 42 34.86 4.11 9.30
CA PRO A 42 34.14 3.81 10.52
C PRO A 42 32.78 3.14 10.21
N PRO A 43 32.22 2.35 11.15
CA PRO A 43 30.84 1.89 11.05
C PRO A 43 29.85 3.06 10.97
N ILE A 44 28.73 2.86 10.28
CA ILE A 44 27.68 3.88 10.20
C ILE A 44 27.06 4.13 11.57
N ARG A 45 26.79 5.40 11.90
CA ARG A 45 26.07 5.79 13.11
C ARG A 45 24.61 6.01 12.79
N ALA A 46 23.73 5.83 13.78
CA ALA A 46 22.29 5.94 13.55
C ALA A 46 21.92 7.37 13.12
N GLU A 47 22.51 8.38 13.75
CA GLU A 47 22.30 9.80 13.49
C GLU A 47 22.58 10.22 12.04
N ASP A 48 23.48 9.52 11.34
CA ASP A 48 23.90 9.83 9.96
C ASP A 48 22.84 9.43 8.91
N LYS A 49 21.93 8.52 9.26
CA LYS A 49 20.82 8.11 8.38
C LYS A 49 19.79 9.22 8.26
N ARG A 50 19.10 9.35 7.13
CA ARG A 50 17.98 10.30 6.95
C ARG A 50 16.86 9.67 6.13
N VAL A 51 15.65 10.23 6.18
CA VAL A 51 14.55 9.77 5.32
C VAL A 51 14.92 9.97 3.85
N VAL A 52 15.37 11.16 3.47
CA VAL A 52 15.92 11.51 2.15
C VAL A 52 17.26 12.24 2.33
N ASN A 53 18.04 12.40 1.26
CA ASN A 53 19.31 13.14 1.23
C ASN A 53 20.40 12.63 2.21
N GLY A 54 20.21 11.47 2.84
CA GLY A 54 21.20 10.84 3.71
C GLY A 54 22.45 10.43 2.93
N GLN A 55 23.61 10.71 3.50
CA GLN A 55 24.93 10.39 2.91
C GLN A 55 25.58 9.17 3.56
N ALA A 56 24.89 8.54 4.52
CA ALA A 56 25.34 7.30 5.14
C ALA A 56 25.31 6.14 4.13
N ASP A 57 26.21 5.18 4.27
CA ASP A 57 26.19 3.94 3.47
C ASP A 57 24.88 3.20 3.71
N ILE A 58 23.99 3.28 2.72
CA ILE A 58 22.64 2.73 2.77
C ILE A 58 22.63 1.20 2.89
N ASN A 59 23.73 0.52 2.54
CA ASN A 59 23.80 -0.94 2.59
C ASN A 59 23.93 -1.47 4.02
N GLN A 60 24.24 -0.62 5.01
CA GLN A 60 24.34 -1.01 6.41
C GLN A 60 22.97 -0.89 7.12
N LEU A 61 22.31 -2.03 7.29
CA LEU A 61 21.00 -2.12 7.95
C LEU A 61 21.03 -1.57 9.38
N ALA A 62 22.03 -1.95 10.17
CA ALA A 62 22.22 -1.50 11.55
C ALA A 62 23.33 -0.44 11.64
N PRO A 63 23.28 0.48 12.63
CA PRO A 63 22.22 0.66 13.62
C PRO A 63 20.95 1.33 13.05
N PHE A 64 19.81 1.15 13.71
CA PHE A 64 18.54 1.77 13.28
C PHE A 64 18.40 3.19 13.79
N LYS A 65 18.14 4.15 12.90
CA LYS A 65 17.61 5.47 13.25
C LYS A 65 16.11 5.44 13.43
N TYR A 66 15.43 4.63 12.62
CA TYR A 66 13.97 4.51 12.59
C TYR A 66 13.51 3.13 13.07
N PRO A 67 13.66 2.79 14.38
CA PRO A 67 13.25 1.47 14.89
C PRO A 67 11.75 1.21 14.71
N TRP A 68 10.96 2.27 14.54
CA TRP A 68 9.54 2.14 14.20
C TRP A 68 9.32 1.54 12.82
N ALA A 69 10.14 1.86 11.82
CA ALA A 69 10.03 1.30 10.47
C ALA A 69 10.26 -0.21 10.49
N TRP A 70 11.27 -0.65 11.24
CA TRP A 70 11.51 -2.06 11.49
C TRP A 70 10.33 -2.75 12.18
N LYS A 71 9.68 -2.08 13.14
CA LYS A 71 8.46 -2.60 13.78
C LYS A 71 7.29 -2.73 12.81
N TYR A 72 7.12 -1.78 11.88
CA TYR A 72 6.14 -1.89 10.80
C TYR A 72 6.41 -3.13 9.94
N PHE A 73 7.66 -3.35 9.52
CA PHE A 73 8.08 -4.54 8.78
C PHE A 73 7.76 -5.84 9.53
N LEU A 74 8.15 -5.95 10.80
CA LEU A 74 7.86 -7.14 11.60
C LEU A 74 6.35 -7.39 11.79
N ASN A 75 5.56 -6.34 11.94
CA ASN A 75 4.11 -6.45 12.09
C ASN A 75 3.43 -6.86 10.76
N ALA A 76 3.86 -6.30 9.64
CA ALA A 76 3.36 -6.68 8.31
C ALA A 76 3.66 -8.16 7.97
N ASN A 77 4.84 -8.67 8.36
CA ASN A 77 5.14 -10.10 8.20
C ASN A 77 4.23 -11.02 9.04
N LYS A 78 3.79 -10.57 10.22
CA LYS A 78 2.80 -11.31 11.04
C LYS A 78 1.39 -11.30 10.44
N ASN A 79 1.14 -10.39 9.50
CA ASN A 79 -0.13 -10.23 8.83
C ASN A 79 -0.20 -11.04 7.52
N HIS A 80 0.77 -11.91 7.20
CA HIS A 80 0.74 -12.65 5.94
C HIS A 80 -0.58 -13.41 5.73
N TRP A 81 -1.12 -13.34 4.51
CA TRP A 81 -2.36 -14.00 4.11
C TRP A 81 -2.34 -14.28 2.61
N THR A 82 -3.28 -15.08 2.12
CA THR A 82 -3.45 -15.36 0.69
C THR A 82 -4.94 -15.38 0.31
N PRO A 83 -5.34 -14.83 -0.84
CA PRO A 83 -6.73 -14.87 -1.30
C PRO A 83 -7.24 -16.30 -1.50
N LEU A 84 -6.35 -17.26 -1.77
CA LEU A 84 -6.70 -18.67 -1.99
C LEU A 84 -7.29 -19.37 -0.75
N ASP A 85 -7.05 -18.84 0.45
CA ASP A 85 -7.57 -19.40 1.70
C ASP A 85 -9.04 -19.02 1.94
N ILE A 86 -9.62 -18.16 1.10
CA ILE A 86 -10.93 -17.57 1.31
C ILE A 86 -11.95 -18.21 0.35
N ASN A 87 -13.02 -18.76 0.92
CA ASN A 87 -14.03 -19.48 0.14
C ASN A 87 -14.97 -18.51 -0.58
N MET A 88 -14.94 -18.55 -1.91
CA MET A 88 -15.74 -17.70 -2.80
C MET A 88 -17.02 -18.37 -3.34
N THR A 89 -17.36 -19.58 -2.91
CA THR A 89 -18.52 -20.34 -3.46
C THR A 89 -19.84 -19.59 -3.28
N GLN A 90 -20.04 -18.97 -2.11
CA GLN A 90 -21.26 -18.20 -1.84
C GLN A 90 -21.32 -16.92 -2.67
N ASP A 91 -20.19 -16.26 -2.89
CA ASP A 91 -20.07 -15.03 -3.67
C ASP A 91 -20.45 -15.27 -5.14
N VAL A 92 -20.06 -16.40 -5.72
CA VAL A 92 -20.52 -16.83 -7.05
C VAL A 92 -22.05 -16.90 -7.08
N GLN A 93 -22.67 -17.55 -6.09
CA GLN A 93 -24.13 -17.66 -6.01
C GLN A 93 -24.81 -16.30 -5.80
N ASP A 94 -24.25 -15.47 -4.93
CA ASP A 94 -24.79 -14.15 -4.63
C ASP A 94 -24.75 -13.24 -5.87
N TYR A 95 -23.62 -13.22 -6.58
CA TYR A 95 -23.43 -12.41 -7.78
C TYR A 95 -24.43 -12.76 -8.90
N HIS A 96 -24.55 -14.06 -9.21
CA HIS A 96 -25.36 -14.54 -10.34
C HIS A 96 -26.86 -14.60 -10.03
N HIS A 97 -27.27 -14.69 -8.76
CA HIS A 97 -28.67 -14.97 -8.42
C HIS A 97 -29.30 -14.04 -7.37
N LYS A 98 -28.53 -13.24 -6.64
CA LYS A 98 -29.06 -12.38 -5.56
C LYS A 98 -28.82 -10.89 -5.76
N LEU A 99 -27.69 -10.50 -6.34
CA LEU A 99 -27.43 -9.09 -6.63
C LEU A 99 -28.41 -8.59 -7.68
N SER A 100 -28.95 -7.39 -7.45
CA SER A 100 -29.64 -6.59 -8.46
C SER A 100 -28.65 -6.04 -9.50
N ASP A 101 -29.16 -5.51 -10.61
CA ASP A 101 -28.32 -4.86 -11.63
C ASP A 101 -27.57 -3.64 -11.05
N ASN A 102 -28.20 -2.89 -10.15
CA ASN A 102 -27.55 -1.77 -9.48
C ASN A 102 -26.40 -2.23 -8.56
N GLU A 103 -26.59 -3.32 -7.82
CA GLU A 103 -25.54 -3.84 -6.93
C GLU A 103 -24.39 -4.50 -7.72
N ARG A 104 -24.68 -5.17 -8.85
CA ARG A 104 -23.64 -5.63 -9.77
C ARG A 104 -22.85 -4.45 -10.35
N HIS A 105 -23.53 -3.38 -10.77
CA HIS A 105 -22.87 -2.14 -11.21
C HIS A 105 -21.93 -1.60 -10.14
N VAL A 106 -22.37 -1.49 -8.88
CA VAL A 106 -21.50 -1.08 -7.77
C VAL A 106 -20.31 -2.02 -7.61
N TYR A 107 -20.57 -3.33 -7.52
CA TYR A 107 -19.56 -4.35 -7.27
C TYR A 107 -18.44 -4.34 -8.33
N GLU A 108 -18.83 -4.37 -9.60
CA GLU A 108 -17.91 -4.37 -10.74
C GLU A 108 -17.08 -3.07 -10.82
N ASN A 109 -17.70 -1.91 -10.57
CA ASN A 109 -16.97 -0.64 -10.61
C ASN A 109 -16.00 -0.46 -9.43
N VAL A 110 -16.33 -1.00 -8.26
CA VAL A 110 -15.38 -1.05 -7.14
C VAL A 110 -14.17 -1.90 -7.51
N LEU A 111 -14.37 -3.11 -8.07
CA LEU A 111 -13.25 -3.95 -8.51
C LEU A 111 -12.40 -3.28 -9.59
N ALA A 112 -13.05 -2.64 -10.57
CA ALA A 112 -12.36 -1.93 -11.64
C ALA A 112 -11.49 -0.77 -11.14
N TYR A 113 -11.98 -0.02 -10.14
CA TYR A 113 -11.20 1.02 -9.50
C TYR A 113 -10.04 0.45 -8.69
N LEU A 114 -10.30 -0.52 -7.80
CA LEU A 114 -9.29 -1.03 -6.88
C LEU A 114 -8.16 -1.78 -7.58
N THR A 115 -8.45 -2.61 -8.59
CA THR A 115 -7.42 -3.37 -9.31
C THR A 115 -6.40 -2.48 -10.02
N THR A 116 -6.86 -1.35 -10.58
CA THR A 116 -5.96 -0.38 -11.21
C THR A 116 -5.20 0.42 -10.15
N SER A 117 -5.83 0.69 -9.02
CA SER A 117 -5.29 1.58 -8.01
C SER A 117 -4.16 0.94 -7.22
N ASP A 118 -4.23 -0.35 -6.86
CA ASP A 118 -3.13 -1.02 -6.13
C ASP A 118 -1.91 -1.21 -7.03
N ILE A 119 -2.09 -1.36 -8.35
CA ILE A 119 -0.98 -1.27 -9.30
C ILE A 119 -0.31 0.12 -9.27
N LEU A 120 -1.10 1.20 -9.12
CA LEU A 120 -0.53 2.55 -9.00
C LEU A 120 0.14 2.77 -7.65
N ALA A 121 -0.41 2.27 -6.55
CA ALA A 121 0.21 2.31 -5.23
C ALA A 121 1.56 1.56 -5.27
N MET A 122 1.57 0.33 -5.79
CA MET A 122 2.77 -0.48 -5.98
C MET A 122 3.84 0.27 -6.79
N ARG A 123 3.45 0.88 -7.92
CA ARG A 123 4.38 1.68 -8.74
C ARG A 123 4.88 2.89 -7.96
N ASN A 124 4.02 3.66 -7.32
CA ASN A 124 4.44 4.80 -6.52
C ASN A 124 5.48 4.42 -5.47
N ILE A 125 5.22 3.36 -4.71
CA ILE A 125 6.11 2.93 -3.64
C ILE A 125 7.41 2.38 -4.24
N GLY A 126 7.30 1.41 -5.15
CA GLY A 126 8.43 0.61 -5.63
C GLY A 126 9.37 1.34 -6.59
N ILE A 127 8.88 2.28 -7.39
CA ILE A 127 9.69 2.96 -8.41
C ILE A 127 9.84 4.47 -8.21
N ALA A 128 9.03 5.11 -7.38
CA ALA A 128 9.12 6.56 -7.16
C ALA A 128 9.61 6.90 -5.74
N VAL A 129 8.93 6.38 -4.71
CA VAL A 129 9.19 6.78 -3.33
C VAL A 129 10.40 6.05 -2.73
N MET A 130 10.45 4.73 -2.87
CA MET A 130 11.50 3.91 -2.23
C MET A 130 12.90 4.27 -2.75
N GLU A 131 13.00 4.69 -4.02
CA GLU A 131 14.25 5.15 -4.64
C GLU A 131 14.77 6.44 -3.99
N LYS A 132 13.88 7.35 -3.56
CA LYS A 132 14.26 8.59 -2.88
C LYS A 132 14.64 8.41 -1.42
N MET A 133 14.34 7.25 -0.81
CA MET A 133 14.63 7.00 0.58
C MET A 133 16.10 6.64 0.81
N SER A 134 16.75 7.27 1.80
CA SER A 134 18.17 7.10 2.09
C SER A 134 18.46 6.30 3.38
N ALA A 135 17.49 5.56 3.91
CA ALA A 135 17.67 4.69 5.06
C ALA A 135 17.13 3.27 4.79
N PRO A 136 17.93 2.21 5.01
CA PRO A 136 17.56 0.84 4.62
C PRO A 136 16.36 0.31 5.39
N GLU A 137 16.21 0.64 6.68
CA GLU A 137 15.04 0.19 7.46
C GLU A 137 13.70 0.74 6.95
N LEU A 138 13.70 1.88 6.24
CA LEU A 138 12.51 2.39 5.55
C LEU A 138 12.26 1.62 4.26
N GLN A 139 13.30 1.44 3.44
CA GLN A 139 13.21 0.71 2.18
C GLN A 139 12.76 -0.75 2.37
N ILE A 140 13.18 -1.41 3.45
CA ILE A 140 12.75 -2.78 3.76
C ILE A 140 11.25 -2.85 4.06
N TYR A 141 10.69 -1.87 4.78
CA TYR A 141 9.24 -1.83 4.95
C TYR A 141 8.54 -1.51 3.64
N GLN A 142 9.03 -0.55 2.85
CA GLN A 142 8.46 -0.24 1.54
C GLN A 142 8.47 -1.46 0.60
N ALA A 143 9.53 -2.28 0.63
CA ALA A 143 9.58 -3.53 -0.12
C ALA A 143 8.50 -4.53 0.32
N ARG A 144 8.20 -4.57 1.63
CA ARG A 144 7.08 -5.36 2.16
C ARG A 144 5.73 -4.80 1.71
N GLN A 145 5.57 -3.47 1.74
CA GLN A 145 4.36 -2.80 1.26
C GLN A 145 4.14 -3.09 -0.24
N VAL A 146 5.17 -2.98 -1.09
CA VAL A 146 5.11 -3.34 -2.52
C VAL A 146 4.62 -4.78 -2.73
N TYR A 147 5.08 -5.72 -1.90
CA TYR A 147 4.58 -7.09 -1.94
C TYR A 147 3.10 -7.17 -1.55
N GLU A 148 2.68 -6.40 -0.53
CA GLU A 148 1.27 -6.34 -0.11
C GLU A 148 0.38 -5.76 -1.23
N GLU A 149 0.79 -4.70 -1.92
CA GLU A 149 0.05 -4.18 -3.09
C GLU A 149 -0.08 -5.21 -4.23
N ALA A 150 0.96 -6.02 -4.44
CA ALA A 150 0.90 -7.13 -5.42
C ALA A 150 -0.06 -8.24 -4.96
N LEU A 151 -0.08 -8.54 -3.66
CA LEU A 151 -1.02 -9.48 -3.06
C LEU A 151 -2.47 -8.96 -3.17
N HIS A 152 -2.70 -7.67 -2.97
CA HIS A 152 -4.02 -7.05 -3.12
C HIS A 152 -4.48 -7.10 -4.59
N THR A 153 -3.59 -6.80 -5.53
CA THR A 153 -3.86 -6.96 -6.97
C THR A 153 -4.26 -8.40 -7.30
N TRP A 154 -3.52 -9.38 -6.79
CA TRP A 154 -3.86 -10.80 -6.97
C TRP A 154 -5.22 -11.16 -6.35
N THR A 155 -5.57 -10.55 -5.23
CA THR A 155 -6.87 -10.73 -4.56
C THR A 155 -8.04 -10.28 -5.44
N TYR A 156 -7.93 -9.12 -6.11
CA TYR A 156 -8.99 -8.71 -7.04
C TYR A 156 -9.07 -9.64 -8.26
N GLN A 157 -7.93 -10.07 -8.80
CA GLN A 157 -7.92 -11.05 -9.89
C GLN A 157 -8.62 -12.35 -9.46
N HIS A 158 -8.34 -12.83 -8.25
CA HIS A 158 -8.99 -14.03 -7.72
C HIS A 158 -10.52 -13.86 -7.65
N CYS A 159 -11.01 -12.70 -7.21
CA CYS A 159 -12.44 -12.40 -7.21
C CYS A 159 -13.04 -12.40 -8.62
N ILE A 160 -12.41 -11.68 -9.56
CA ILE A 160 -12.86 -11.54 -10.95
C ILE A 160 -12.92 -12.90 -11.65
N GLU A 161 -11.85 -13.70 -11.54
CA GLU A 161 -11.78 -15.03 -12.15
C GLU A 161 -12.79 -16.00 -11.55
N THR A 162 -12.91 -16.02 -10.21
CA THR A 162 -13.77 -16.99 -9.53
C THR A 162 -15.25 -16.72 -9.80
N ILE A 163 -15.65 -15.45 -9.87
CA ILE A 163 -17.03 -15.06 -10.19
C ILE A 163 -17.33 -15.23 -11.68
N GLY A 164 -16.32 -15.12 -12.54
CA GLY A 164 -16.44 -15.20 -13.99
C GLY A 164 -16.86 -13.87 -14.62
N ILE A 165 -16.32 -12.76 -14.12
CA ILE A 165 -16.55 -11.42 -14.67
C ILE A 165 -15.61 -11.20 -15.87
N ASP A 166 -16.07 -10.44 -16.88
CA ASP A 166 -15.23 -10.11 -18.05
C ASP A 166 -14.02 -9.25 -17.62
N GLN A 167 -12.84 -9.88 -17.62
CA GLN A 167 -11.58 -9.24 -17.26
C GLN A 167 -11.27 -8.05 -18.17
N GLY A 168 -11.45 -8.20 -19.49
CA GLY A 168 -11.10 -7.15 -20.45
C GLY A 168 -11.93 -5.89 -20.24
N GLU A 169 -13.19 -6.06 -19.87
CA GLU A 169 -14.09 -4.97 -19.53
C GLU A 169 -13.67 -4.28 -18.21
N ILE A 170 -13.53 -5.05 -17.12
CA ILE A 170 -13.18 -4.53 -15.78
C ILE A 170 -11.84 -3.77 -15.81
N TYR A 171 -10.80 -4.37 -16.39
CA TYR A 171 -9.47 -3.76 -16.47
C TYR A 171 -9.41 -2.52 -17.37
N ASN A 172 -10.39 -2.32 -18.26
CA ASN A 172 -10.40 -1.18 -19.17
C ASN A 172 -11.23 0.00 -18.65
N ARG A 173 -12.10 -0.18 -17.64
CA ARG A 173 -12.99 0.90 -17.14
C ARG A 173 -12.24 2.14 -16.69
N TYR A 174 -11.06 2.02 -16.08
CA TYR A 174 -10.27 3.19 -15.66
C TYR A 174 -9.84 4.10 -16.83
N ARG A 175 -9.89 3.59 -18.06
CA ARG A 175 -9.54 4.33 -19.29
C ARG A 175 -10.75 4.97 -19.96
N VAL A 176 -11.95 4.41 -19.76
CA VAL A 176 -13.16 4.77 -20.53
C VAL A 176 -14.29 5.36 -19.69
N VAL A 177 -14.31 5.10 -18.37
CA VAL A 177 -15.27 5.69 -17.43
C VAL A 177 -14.68 6.99 -16.88
N PRO A 178 -15.21 8.18 -17.22
CA PRO A 178 -14.63 9.46 -16.83
C PRO A 178 -14.43 9.63 -15.33
N GLU A 179 -15.37 9.15 -14.52
CA GLU A 179 -15.39 9.31 -13.07
C GLU A 179 -14.33 8.46 -12.37
N ILE A 180 -14.07 7.25 -12.89
CA ILE A 180 -12.94 6.42 -12.45
C ILE A 180 -11.62 7.01 -12.97
N HIS A 181 -11.60 7.41 -14.24
CA HIS A 181 -10.42 7.97 -14.89
C HIS A 181 -9.91 9.23 -14.19
N ALA A 182 -10.81 10.09 -13.70
CA ALA A 182 -10.45 11.33 -13.01
C ALA A 182 -9.55 11.06 -11.79
N LYS A 183 -9.94 10.12 -10.91
CA LYS A 183 -9.14 9.71 -9.75
C LYS A 183 -7.76 9.19 -10.17
N ILE A 184 -7.74 8.31 -11.17
CA ILE A 184 -6.50 7.72 -11.71
C ILE A 184 -5.59 8.78 -12.34
N LYS A 185 -6.16 9.78 -13.01
CA LYS A 185 -5.41 10.87 -13.63
C LYS A 185 -4.75 11.77 -12.58
N ILE A 186 -5.45 12.09 -11.49
CA ILE A 186 -4.88 12.84 -10.37
C ILE A 186 -3.70 12.08 -9.75
N ALA A 187 -3.87 10.79 -9.48
CA ALA A 187 -2.80 9.95 -8.94
C ALA A 187 -1.58 9.86 -9.87
N ASN A 188 -1.80 9.65 -11.18
CA ASN A 188 -0.71 9.64 -12.15
C ASN A 188 0.01 10.99 -12.25
N ARG A 189 -0.69 12.12 -12.11
CA ARG A 189 -0.05 13.46 -12.09
C ARG A 189 0.97 13.56 -10.96
N ARG A 190 0.61 13.08 -9.75
CA ARG A 190 1.49 13.06 -8.57
C ARG A 190 2.61 12.03 -8.66
N LEU A 191 2.32 10.85 -9.22
CA LEU A 191 3.34 9.83 -9.47
C LEU A 191 4.39 10.32 -10.46
N ASN A 192 3.94 10.87 -11.60
CA ASN A 192 4.83 11.32 -12.67
C ASN A 192 5.71 12.50 -12.25
N SER A 193 5.27 13.35 -11.30
CA SER A 193 6.12 14.43 -10.80
C SER A 193 7.32 13.92 -10.00
N VAL A 194 7.19 12.76 -9.34
CA VAL A 194 8.28 12.14 -8.56
C VAL A 194 9.17 11.24 -9.42
N LEU A 195 8.61 10.64 -10.48
CA LEU A 195 9.36 9.81 -11.43
C LEU A 195 10.28 10.60 -12.37
N ARG A 196 10.35 11.92 -12.24
CA ARG A 196 11.28 12.77 -12.99
C ARG A 196 12.73 12.34 -12.73
N PRO A 197 13.50 11.92 -13.75
CA PRO A 197 14.89 11.50 -13.56
C PRO A 197 15.82 12.61 -13.07
N ASP A 198 15.44 13.87 -13.31
CA ASP A 198 16.16 15.08 -12.94
C ASP A 198 15.72 15.67 -11.60
N MET A 199 14.85 14.98 -10.84
CA MET A 199 14.39 15.45 -9.53
C MET A 199 15.53 15.45 -8.51
N ASP A 200 15.83 16.63 -7.96
CA ASP A 200 16.87 16.86 -6.97
C ASP A 200 16.26 17.27 -5.62
N LEU A 201 16.24 16.35 -4.65
CA LEU A 201 15.66 16.63 -3.34
C LEU A 201 16.48 17.59 -2.46
N THR A 202 17.63 18.08 -2.92
CA THR A 202 18.33 19.21 -2.29
C THR A 202 17.75 20.56 -2.73
N ASN A 203 17.05 20.59 -3.87
CA ASN A 203 16.24 21.72 -4.31
C ASN A 203 14.93 21.78 -3.51
N ARG A 204 14.57 22.96 -3.01
CA ARG A 204 13.39 23.14 -2.14
C ARG A 204 12.07 22.92 -2.87
N ASP A 205 11.98 23.27 -4.15
CA ASP A 205 10.76 23.10 -4.94
C ASP A 205 10.54 21.61 -5.27
N ASP A 206 11.60 20.89 -5.66
CA ASP A 206 11.53 19.45 -5.86
C ASP A 206 11.20 18.70 -4.56
N LEU A 207 11.81 19.10 -3.44
CA LEU A 207 11.49 18.53 -2.13
C LEU A 207 10.02 18.81 -1.74
N GLN A 208 9.49 19.98 -2.07
CA GLN A 208 8.09 20.34 -1.88
C GLN A 208 7.17 19.45 -2.73
N ASP A 209 7.50 19.26 -4.01
CA ASP A 209 6.79 18.36 -4.92
C ASP A 209 6.77 16.92 -4.40
N PHE A 210 7.92 16.41 -3.93
CA PHE A 210 8.02 15.09 -3.32
C PHE A 210 7.14 14.96 -2.07
N LEU A 211 7.25 15.92 -1.15
CA LEU A 211 6.45 15.93 0.08
C LEU A 211 4.96 15.93 -0.23
N MET A 212 4.51 16.77 -1.15
CA MET A 212 3.09 16.85 -1.54
C MET A 212 2.60 15.56 -2.20
N SER A 213 3.41 14.96 -3.07
CA SER A 213 3.08 13.66 -3.69
C SER A 213 3.03 12.54 -2.65
N TYR A 214 3.98 12.50 -1.71
CA TYR A 214 4.02 11.51 -0.65
C TYR A 214 2.83 11.63 0.31
N ILE A 215 2.46 12.85 0.71
CA ILE A 215 1.24 13.11 1.51
C ILE A 215 -0.01 12.67 0.73
N PHE A 216 -0.09 12.97 -0.58
CA PHE A 216 -1.22 12.54 -1.39
C PHE A 216 -1.40 11.02 -1.36
N PHE A 217 -0.36 10.24 -1.64
CA PHE A 217 -0.48 8.78 -1.64
C PHE A 217 -0.81 8.22 -0.25
N ALA A 218 -0.11 8.69 0.80
CA ALA A 218 -0.30 8.17 2.15
C ALA A 218 -1.64 8.57 2.80
N ALA A 219 -2.06 9.83 2.64
CA ALA A 219 -3.21 10.39 3.37
C ALA A 219 -4.49 10.42 2.54
N VAL A 220 -4.40 10.66 1.23
CA VAL A 220 -5.56 10.74 0.34
C VAL A 220 -5.81 9.38 -0.33
N PHE A 221 -4.83 8.85 -1.05
CA PHE A 221 -5.00 7.67 -1.89
C PHE A 221 -5.28 6.41 -1.05
N GLU A 222 -4.33 6.01 -0.21
CA GLU A 222 -4.48 4.87 0.71
C GLU A 222 -5.34 5.26 1.93
N GLY A 223 -5.04 6.43 2.52
CA GLY A 223 -5.65 6.86 3.77
C GLY A 223 -7.15 7.22 3.70
N CYS A 224 -7.66 7.63 2.54
CA CYS A 224 -9.06 8.03 2.34
C CYS A 224 -9.74 7.23 1.22
N TRP A 225 -9.25 7.27 -0.02
CA TRP A 225 -9.93 6.65 -1.15
C TRP A 225 -10.01 5.13 -1.07
N PHE A 226 -8.99 4.44 -0.56
CA PHE A 226 -9.06 2.99 -0.33
C PHE A 226 -9.98 2.65 0.82
N PHE A 227 -9.76 3.31 1.96
CA PHE A 227 -10.60 3.12 3.15
C PHE A 227 -12.09 3.31 2.85
N ASN A 228 -12.43 4.34 2.06
CA ASN A 228 -13.80 4.60 1.64
C ASN A 228 -14.25 3.69 0.49
N GLY A 229 -13.35 3.36 -0.44
CA GLY A 229 -13.58 2.49 -1.60
C GLY A 229 -13.98 1.06 -1.25
N PHE A 230 -13.65 0.56 -0.04
CA PHE A 230 -14.11 -0.75 0.44
C PHE A 230 -15.56 -0.75 0.96
N SER A 231 -16.06 0.42 1.38
CA SER A 231 -17.35 0.57 2.04
C SER A 231 -18.55 0.04 1.25
N PRO A 232 -18.66 0.20 -0.09
CA PRO A 232 -19.76 -0.37 -0.85
C PRO A 232 -19.84 -1.91 -0.75
N ILE A 233 -18.69 -2.58 -0.71
CA ILE A 233 -18.64 -4.06 -0.58
C ILE A 233 -18.99 -4.47 0.85
N PHE A 234 -18.53 -3.74 1.87
CA PHE A 234 -18.94 -3.98 3.25
C PHE A 234 -20.44 -3.72 3.48
N ALA A 235 -21.05 -2.79 2.73
CA ALA A 235 -22.50 -2.61 2.76
C ALA A 235 -23.26 -3.84 2.23
N LEU A 236 -22.74 -4.51 1.19
CA LEU A 236 -23.27 -5.80 0.73
C LEU A 236 -23.07 -6.90 1.79
N GLN A 237 -21.88 -6.96 2.41
CA GLN A 237 -21.56 -7.95 3.45
C GLN A 237 -22.51 -7.87 4.64
N ARG A 238 -22.86 -6.66 5.09
CA ARG A 238 -23.80 -6.42 6.19
C ARG A 238 -25.19 -6.98 5.92
N ARG A 239 -25.52 -7.21 4.65
CA ARG A 239 -26.76 -7.85 4.19
C ARG A 239 -26.59 -9.35 3.92
N GLY A 240 -25.42 -9.91 4.24
CA GLY A 240 -25.08 -11.31 4.04
C GLY A 240 -24.67 -11.66 2.61
N LEU A 241 -24.35 -10.68 1.78
CA LEU A 241 -23.98 -10.84 0.37
C LEU A 241 -22.47 -10.62 0.16
N MET A 242 -21.88 -11.33 -0.80
CA MET A 242 -20.47 -11.12 -1.22
C MET A 242 -19.47 -11.20 -0.05
N LYS A 243 -19.69 -12.17 0.84
CA LYS A 243 -18.95 -12.26 2.11
C LYS A 243 -17.49 -12.66 1.91
N GLY A 244 -17.17 -13.45 0.90
CA GLY A 244 -15.82 -13.85 0.55
C GLY A 244 -14.99 -12.69 -0.01
N THR A 245 -15.56 -11.87 -0.90
CA THR A 245 -14.92 -10.61 -1.33
C THR A 245 -14.74 -9.67 -0.15
N ALA A 246 -15.77 -9.50 0.69
CA ALA A 246 -15.66 -8.64 1.86
C ALA A 246 -14.60 -9.13 2.86
N GLU A 247 -14.47 -10.45 3.08
CA GLU A 247 -13.40 -11.01 3.91
C GLU A 247 -12.00 -10.71 3.34
N GLN A 248 -11.82 -10.81 2.03
CA GLN A 248 -10.59 -10.41 1.35
C GLN A 248 -10.29 -8.91 1.55
N LEU A 249 -11.29 -8.03 1.36
CA LEU A 249 -11.12 -6.59 1.57
C LEU A 249 -10.85 -6.21 3.04
N GLN A 250 -11.30 -7.02 4.02
CA GLN A 250 -10.92 -6.82 5.41
C GLN A 250 -9.42 -7.07 5.64
N TYR A 251 -8.84 -8.09 4.99
CA TYR A 251 -7.40 -8.32 5.04
C TYR A 251 -6.63 -7.17 4.40
N ILE A 252 -7.06 -6.71 3.22
CA ILE A 252 -6.50 -5.53 2.55
C ILE A 252 -6.59 -4.31 3.47
N MET A 253 -7.77 -4.01 4.03
CA MET A 253 -7.96 -2.88 4.93
C MET A 253 -7.05 -2.91 6.17
N ARG A 254 -6.75 -4.09 6.71
CA ARG A 254 -5.80 -4.23 7.82
C ARG A 254 -4.38 -3.86 7.38
N ASP A 255 -3.99 -4.22 6.17
CA ASP A 255 -2.70 -3.87 5.59
C ASP A 255 -2.66 -2.35 5.31
N GLU A 256 -3.73 -1.77 4.74
CA GLU A 256 -3.86 -0.33 4.48
C GLU A 256 -3.77 0.56 5.72
N VAL A 257 -4.25 0.07 6.88
CA VAL A 257 -4.07 0.77 8.16
C VAL A 257 -2.58 0.90 8.51
N MET A 258 -1.78 -0.10 8.18
CA MET A 258 -0.33 -0.07 8.36
C MET A 258 0.33 0.85 7.34
N HIS A 259 -0.08 0.77 6.07
CA HIS A 259 0.45 1.58 4.96
C HIS A 259 0.26 3.07 5.25
N CYS A 260 -0.99 3.49 5.50
CA CYS A 260 -1.33 4.87 5.84
C CYS A 260 -0.59 5.33 7.11
N GLY A 261 -0.51 4.47 8.15
CA GLY A 261 0.20 4.79 9.39
C GLY A 261 1.70 5.02 9.18
N PHE A 262 2.35 4.16 8.39
CA PHE A 262 3.76 4.32 8.03
C PHE A 262 3.98 5.58 7.18
N GLY A 263 3.13 5.79 6.16
CA GLY A 263 3.18 6.95 5.28
C GLY A 263 3.07 8.27 6.05
N ILE A 264 2.06 8.41 6.91
CA ILE A 264 1.91 9.60 7.77
C ILE A 264 3.14 9.81 8.65
N ARG A 265 3.65 8.74 9.29
CA ARG A 265 4.80 8.86 10.18
C ARG A 265 6.06 9.29 9.43
N THR A 266 6.29 8.73 8.24
CA THR A 266 7.42 9.09 7.37
C THR A 266 7.28 10.52 6.88
N ALA A 267 6.08 10.97 6.51
CA ALA A 267 5.85 12.35 6.09
C ALA A 267 6.18 13.35 7.21
N LYS A 268 5.75 13.05 8.44
CA LYS A 268 6.11 13.87 9.63
C LYS A 268 7.62 13.87 9.89
N GLN A 269 8.28 12.72 9.76
CA GLN A 269 9.71 12.61 9.94
C GLN A 269 10.47 13.41 8.87
N LEU A 270 10.03 13.34 7.61
CA LEU A 270 10.57 14.11 6.50
C LEU A 270 10.43 15.62 6.73
N MET A 271 9.24 16.09 7.10
CA MET A 271 9.00 17.51 7.43
C MET A 271 9.91 18.01 8.55
N LEU A 272 10.09 17.19 9.59
CA LEU A 272 10.98 17.49 10.72
C LEU A 272 12.45 17.56 10.27
N GLU A 273 12.90 16.57 9.51
CA GLU A 273 14.30 16.42 9.11
C GLU A 273 14.75 17.48 8.11
N GLU A 274 13.91 17.82 7.15
CA GLU A 274 14.23 18.79 6.09
C GLU A 274 13.73 20.21 6.41
N ASN A 275 13.14 20.40 7.60
CA ASN A 275 12.54 21.67 8.03
C ASN A 275 11.66 22.28 6.92
N ILE A 276 10.72 21.47 6.44
CA ILE A 276 9.80 21.79 5.35
C ILE A 276 8.36 21.58 5.81
N LYS A 277 7.43 22.35 5.25
CA LYS A 277 6.00 22.21 5.47
C LYS A 277 5.29 22.14 4.12
N PRO A 278 4.14 21.47 4.01
CA PRO A 278 3.33 21.57 2.82
C PRO A 278 2.94 23.04 2.57
N ASP A 279 2.93 23.45 1.31
CA ASP A 279 2.31 24.72 0.92
C ASP A 279 0.82 24.65 1.30
N PRO A 280 0.31 25.55 2.15
CA PRO A 280 -1.09 25.52 2.59
C PRO A 280 -2.09 25.64 1.44
N ALA A 281 -1.78 26.42 0.39
CA ALA A 281 -2.66 26.57 -0.76
C ALA A 281 -2.70 25.29 -1.60
N ALA A 282 -1.54 24.71 -1.88
CA ALA A 282 -1.45 23.43 -2.60
C ALA A 282 -2.08 22.28 -1.81
N LEU A 283 -1.97 22.30 -0.47
CA LEU A 283 -2.61 21.33 0.41
C LEU A 283 -4.13 21.45 0.37
N ARG A 284 -4.68 22.67 0.42
CA ARG A 284 -6.12 22.92 0.26
C ARG A 284 -6.62 22.44 -1.10
N GLU A 285 -5.93 22.82 -2.17
CA GLU A 285 -6.26 22.39 -3.54
C GLU A 285 -6.24 20.86 -3.68
N MET A 286 -5.26 20.18 -3.07
CA MET A 286 -5.19 18.72 -3.06
C MET A 286 -6.42 18.08 -2.40
N TRP A 287 -6.91 18.63 -1.28
CA TRP A 287 -8.13 18.14 -0.64
C TRP A 287 -9.39 18.43 -1.46
N ASP A 288 -9.49 19.61 -2.07
CA ASP A 288 -10.62 20.00 -2.92
C ASP A 288 -10.71 19.12 -4.17
N GLU A 289 -9.58 18.89 -4.86
CA GLU A 289 -9.52 17.98 -5.99
C GLU A 289 -9.88 16.55 -5.58
N ALA A 290 -9.39 16.09 -4.43
CA ALA A 290 -9.65 14.73 -3.95
C ALA A 290 -11.12 14.50 -3.62
N GLU A 291 -11.78 15.45 -2.97
CA GLU A 291 -13.21 15.41 -2.68
C GLU A 291 -14.03 15.46 -3.97
N ALA A 292 -13.72 16.37 -4.89
CA ALA A 292 -14.46 16.49 -6.15
C ALA A 292 -14.39 15.19 -6.98
N ALA A 293 -13.21 14.55 -7.03
CA ALA A 293 -13.05 13.27 -7.71
C ALA A 293 -13.79 12.14 -7.00
N GLU A 294 -13.77 12.09 -5.66
CA GLU A 294 -14.53 11.10 -4.90
C GLU A 294 -16.04 11.29 -5.07
N MET A 295 -16.53 12.52 -5.04
CA MET A 295 -17.95 12.85 -5.24
C MET A 295 -18.43 12.45 -6.64
N SER A 296 -17.61 12.69 -7.67
CA SER A 296 -17.89 12.24 -9.03
C SER A 296 -17.95 10.71 -9.11
N TYR A 297 -17.00 10.02 -8.49
CA TYR A 297 -16.96 8.56 -8.45
C TYR A 297 -18.15 7.97 -7.69
N ALA A 298 -18.46 8.50 -6.50
CA ALA A 298 -19.58 8.08 -5.67
C ALA A 298 -20.92 8.25 -6.41
N SER A 299 -21.13 9.39 -7.06
CA SER A 299 -22.34 9.66 -7.85
C SER A 299 -22.52 8.69 -9.01
N TYR A 300 -21.41 8.23 -9.61
CA TYR A 300 -21.43 7.28 -10.71
C TYR A 300 -21.72 5.84 -10.26
N ILE A 301 -21.04 5.36 -9.21
CA ILE A 301 -21.23 3.97 -8.75
C ILE A 301 -22.54 3.83 -7.95
N LEU A 302 -22.94 4.85 -7.18
CA LEU A 302 -24.17 4.90 -6.37
C LEU A 302 -25.24 5.76 -7.05
N ARG A 303 -25.40 5.61 -8.37
CA ARG A 303 -26.45 6.30 -9.15
C ARG A 303 -27.86 6.05 -8.61
N GLU A 304 -28.05 4.88 -8.01
CA GLU A 304 -29.19 4.52 -7.20
C GLU A 304 -28.68 4.06 -5.83
N PRO A 305 -29.32 4.48 -4.72
CA PRO A 305 -28.89 4.10 -3.38
C PRO A 305 -29.00 2.59 -3.16
N MET A 306 -28.04 2.03 -2.44
CA MET A 306 -28.13 0.67 -1.92
C MET A 306 -28.83 0.70 -0.55
N LEU A 307 -29.41 -0.44 -0.14
CA LEU A 307 -30.05 -0.52 1.16
C LEU A 307 -29.05 -0.23 2.30
N GLY A 308 -29.25 0.90 2.98
CA GLY A 308 -28.40 1.36 4.09
C GLY A 308 -27.06 1.96 3.66
N TYR A 309 -26.92 2.35 2.39
CA TYR A 309 -25.71 2.95 1.85
C TYR A 309 -25.96 3.77 0.58
N ASP A 310 -25.61 5.05 0.59
CA ASP A 310 -25.76 5.95 -0.56
C ASP A 310 -24.55 6.88 -0.77
N ALA A 311 -24.61 7.70 -1.83
CA ALA A 311 -23.53 8.61 -2.20
C ALA A 311 -23.28 9.71 -1.15
N GLU A 312 -24.31 10.16 -0.44
CA GLU A 312 -24.19 11.19 0.59
C GLU A 312 -23.40 10.64 1.78
N GLN A 313 -23.77 9.44 2.25
CA GLN A 313 -23.05 8.75 3.32
C GLN A 313 -21.60 8.42 2.92
N HIS A 314 -21.37 8.04 1.65
CA HIS A 314 -20.02 7.77 1.12
C HIS A 314 -19.12 9.02 1.19
N ILE A 315 -19.62 10.19 0.79
CA ILE A 315 -18.83 11.42 0.79
C ILE A 315 -18.66 12.02 2.17
N GLU A 316 -19.69 11.94 3.01
CA GLU A 316 -19.57 12.40 4.39
C GLU A 316 -18.55 11.56 5.17
N GLN A 317 -18.52 10.25 4.94
CA GLN A 317 -17.46 9.39 5.49
C GLN A 317 -16.07 9.77 4.96
N PHE A 318 -15.92 10.05 3.66
CA PHE A 318 -14.65 10.52 3.10
C PHE A 318 -14.14 11.77 3.83
N ARG A 319 -15.01 12.78 4.00
CA ARG A 319 -14.68 14.04 4.70
C ARG A 319 -14.26 13.80 6.15
N PHE A 320 -15.01 12.95 6.86
CA PHE A 320 -14.70 12.57 8.23
C PHE A 320 -13.31 11.91 8.35
N ILE A 321 -13.00 10.98 7.45
CA ILE A 321 -11.69 10.32 7.41
C ILE A 321 -10.58 11.31 7.01
N ALA A 322 -10.82 12.18 6.04
CA ALA A 322 -9.86 13.22 5.63
C ALA A 322 -9.47 14.15 6.79
N ASN A 323 -10.44 14.58 7.61
CA ASN A 323 -10.14 15.33 8.84
C ASN A 323 -9.29 14.53 9.83
N ARG A 324 -9.55 13.22 9.96
CA ARG A 324 -8.71 12.34 10.80
C ARG A 324 -7.28 12.27 10.27
N ARG A 325 -7.06 12.15 8.97
CA ARG A 325 -5.72 12.13 8.35
C ARG A 325 -4.99 13.47 8.53
N ALA A 326 -5.70 14.59 8.31
CA ALA A 326 -5.16 15.92 8.54
C ALA A 326 -4.69 16.10 9.99
N ARG A 327 -5.51 15.71 10.98
CA ARG A 327 -5.11 15.73 12.40
C ARG A 327 -3.90 14.86 12.69
N GLN A 328 -3.80 13.67 12.09
CA GLN A 328 -2.63 12.79 12.29
C GLN A 328 -1.33 13.41 11.75
N LEU A 329 -1.43 14.20 10.67
CA LEU A 329 -0.34 14.97 10.07
C LEU A 329 -0.07 16.33 10.77
N ASP A 330 -0.84 16.68 11.80
CA ASP A 330 -0.83 17.99 12.48
C ASP A 330 -1.22 19.16 11.56
N PHE A 331 -2.15 18.94 10.62
CA PHE A 331 -2.72 19.95 9.73
C PHE A 331 -4.13 20.37 10.17
N GLU A 332 -4.57 21.54 9.67
CA GLU A 332 -5.96 21.97 9.82
C GLU A 332 -6.93 21.03 9.10
N GLU A 333 -8.12 20.88 9.67
CA GLU A 333 -9.16 20.01 9.12
C GLU A 333 -9.70 20.58 7.79
N PRO A 334 -9.62 19.83 6.67
CA PRO A 334 -10.11 20.32 5.39
C PRO A 334 -11.63 20.42 5.30
N PHE A 335 -12.40 19.68 6.11
CA PHE A 335 -13.86 19.60 5.99
C PHE A 335 -14.53 19.81 7.35
N ALA A 336 -14.49 21.05 7.86
CA ALA A 336 -15.04 21.38 9.17
C ALA A 336 -16.51 20.93 9.32
N GLY A 337 -16.81 20.27 10.44
CA GLY A 337 -18.16 19.79 10.76
C GLY A 337 -18.51 18.40 10.20
N ALA A 338 -17.60 17.74 9.49
CA ALA A 338 -17.87 16.40 8.97
C ALA A 338 -18.03 15.35 10.08
N GLU A 339 -19.05 14.50 9.98
CA GLU A 339 -19.42 13.49 10.97
C GLU A 339 -19.18 12.05 10.46
N CYS A 340 -19.05 11.09 11.38
CA CYS A 340 -18.87 9.68 11.02
C CYS A 340 -20.20 9.09 10.48
N ALA A 341 -20.39 9.13 9.16
CA ALA A 341 -21.59 8.63 8.50
C ALA A 341 -21.71 7.10 8.52
N LEU A 342 -20.58 6.38 8.60
CA LEU A 342 -20.51 4.92 8.57
C LEU A 342 -19.81 4.37 9.83
N PRO A 343 -20.43 4.47 11.03
CA PRO A 343 -19.79 4.03 12.27
C PRO A 343 -19.47 2.53 12.30
N TRP A 344 -20.19 1.73 11.50
CA TRP A 344 -19.94 0.29 11.34
C TRP A 344 -18.65 -0.02 10.55
N LEU A 345 -18.06 0.94 9.85
CA LEU A 345 -16.80 0.75 9.11
C LEU A 345 -15.63 0.55 10.08
N ASP A 346 -15.64 1.26 11.22
CA ASP A 346 -14.64 1.08 12.27
C ASP A 346 -14.69 -0.34 12.87
N GLU A 347 -15.88 -0.93 13.01
CA GLU A 347 -16.05 -2.32 13.47
C GLU A 347 -15.38 -3.31 12.50
N GLN A 348 -15.54 -3.10 11.18
CA GLN A 348 -14.92 -3.92 10.14
C GLN A 348 -13.39 -3.78 10.13
N SER A 349 -12.88 -2.58 10.40
CA SER A 349 -11.43 -2.29 10.43
C SER A 349 -10.70 -2.89 11.65
N ASN A 350 -11.42 -3.10 12.75
CA ASN A 350 -10.84 -3.56 14.02
C ASN A 350 -10.98 -5.07 14.28
N ILE A 351 -11.49 -5.86 13.31
CA ILE A 351 -11.58 -7.31 13.48
C ILE A 351 -10.17 -7.91 13.47
N ARG A 352 -9.59 -8.09 14.66
CA ARG A 352 -8.47 -9.00 14.87
C ARG A 352 -8.98 -10.42 14.61
N LYS A 353 -8.80 -10.92 13.39
CA LYS A 353 -9.03 -12.33 13.07
C LYS A 353 -7.89 -13.17 13.66
N GLU A 354 -7.86 -13.31 14.98
CA GLU A 354 -7.26 -14.50 15.58
C GLU A 354 -8.25 -15.64 15.27
N LYS A 355 -8.10 -16.31 14.12
CA LYS A 355 -8.95 -17.48 13.81
C LYS A 355 -8.62 -18.56 14.85
N ASN A 356 -9.64 -18.94 15.63
CA ASN A 356 -9.52 -19.96 16.66
C ASN A 356 -9.06 -21.29 16.03
N PHE A 357 -8.01 -21.85 16.61
CA PHE A 357 -7.28 -23.08 16.28
C PHE A 357 -8.13 -24.33 15.93
N PHE A 358 -9.44 -24.32 16.19
CA PHE A 358 -10.32 -25.47 16.06
C PHE A 358 -11.29 -25.42 14.85
N GLU A 359 -11.41 -24.30 14.13
CA GLU A 359 -12.46 -24.14 13.10
C GLU A 359 -11.97 -24.12 11.64
N THR A 360 -10.65 -24.17 11.37
CA THR A 360 -10.16 -24.19 9.97
C THR A 360 -8.79 -24.86 9.84
N ARG A 361 -8.52 -25.50 8.70
CA ARG A 361 -7.23 -26.13 8.39
C ARG A 361 -6.13 -25.05 8.39
N VAL A 362 -5.07 -25.29 9.15
CA VAL A 362 -3.96 -24.36 9.41
C VAL A 362 -3.27 -23.90 8.12
N THR A 363 -3.24 -22.59 7.88
CA THR A 363 -2.41 -21.95 6.84
C THR A 363 -1.34 -21.01 7.39
N GLU A 364 -1.22 -20.86 8.71
CA GLU A 364 -0.14 -20.09 9.35
C GLU A 364 0.79 -20.97 10.20
N TYR A 365 2.08 -20.98 9.86
CA TYR A 365 3.13 -21.48 10.74
C TYR A 365 3.56 -20.36 11.70
N GLN A 366 2.92 -20.27 12.87
CA GLN A 366 3.56 -19.64 14.01
C GLN A 366 4.55 -20.64 14.63
N THR A 367 5.84 -20.51 14.32
CA THR A 367 6.89 -21.10 15.16
C THR A 367 6.96 -20.29 16.46
N GLY A 368 6.27 -20.76 17.48
CA GLY A 368 6.31 -20.18 18.82
C GLY A 368 7.69 -20.26 19.46
N GLY A 369 7.99 -19.24 20.27
CA GLY A 369 9.00 -19.32 21.34
C GLY A 369 10.39 -18.79 20.98
N GLY A 370 10.54 -17.48 20.83
CA GLY A 370 11.84 -16.84 21.01
C GLY A 370 12.23 -16.90 22.49
N LEU A 371 13.23 -17.72 22.83
CA LEU A 371 13.87 -17.71 24.15
C LEU A 371 14.55 -16.36 24.36
N ASN A 372 14.16 -15.66 25.43
CA ASN A 372 14.91 -14.52 25.94
C ASN A 372 16.20 -15.02 26.58
N TRP A 373 17.34 -14.49 26.13
CA TRP A 373 18.62 -14.55 26.84
C TRP A 373 18.91 -13.19 27.46
#